data_AF-A0A7J6PSC4-F1
#
_entry.id   AF-A0A7J6PSC4-F1
#
_cell.length_a   1.000
_cell.length_b   1.000
_cell.length_c   1.000
_cell.angle_alpha   90.00
_cell.angle_beta   90.00
_cell.angle_gamma   90.00
#
_symmetry.space_group_name_H-M   'P 1'
#
loop_
_entity.id
_entity.type
_entity.pdbx_description
1 polymer ?
#
loop_
_entity_poly.entity_id
_entity_poly.type
_entity_poly.pdbx_seq_one_letter_code
_entity_poly.pdbx_strand_id
1 'polypeptide(L)'
;MSFTRSDRISSIDIKPTKADGPTNPVEIASYNWYRSSTEEHPRIVVPGRPASLRSDIKDARDIPTLEFDSGLYVADENQLNQPDCPMESVFQSVHVLNPGFDWQGVDVVTGSTDLRQLLGFLIPKRVDSSGAFEIDVDVVDNTVVFTRTGPTKAKCFGCGHHFERAMTTDEADGALRRVVSFELGTLKLVVRSEVDALEDGLWKPNDSLVWTKPDNSILEVARSGGPLEGKKGNFVELKTKSVRREFDWVEAYTQMALGDIDVLVLARMHVKTVASLQKFNRQE
;
A
#
# COMPACT_ATOMS: atom_id res chain seq x y z
N MET A 1 -16.25 -26.29 -24.07
CA MET A 1 -17.27 -25.23 -24.06
C MET A 1 -16.69 -24.01 -24.74
N SER A 2 -17.22 -23.60 -25.89
CA SER A 2 -16.77 -22.36 -26.53
C SER A 2 -17.55 -21.19 -25.94
N PHE A 3 -16.85 -20.26 -25.30
CA PHE A 3 -17.45 -18.98 -24.92
C PHE A 3 -17.64 -18.18 -26.21
N THR A 4 -18.86 -18.20 -26.75
CA THR A 4 -19.27 -17.26 -27.78
C THR A 4 -19.29 -15.87 -27.18
N ARG A 5 -18.61 -14.94 -27.84
CA ARG A 5 -18.58 -13.50 -27.58
C ARG A 5 -19.98 -12.89 -27.80
N SER A 6 -20.93 -13.23 -26.94
CA SER A 6 -22.23 -12.56 -26.86
C SER A 6 -22.27 -11.80 -25.55
N ASP A 7 -22.76 -10.57 -25.66
CA ASP A 7 -22.98 -9.60 -24.60
C ASP A 7 -21.72 -8.77 -24.33
N ARG A 8 -21.52 -7.75 -25.20
CA ARG A 8 -20.90 -6.51 -24.73
C ARG A 8 -21.71 -6.15 -23.48
N ILE A 9 -21.06 -6.13 -22.32
CA ILE A 9 -21.58 -5.48 -21.12
C ILE A 9 -22.07 -4.11 -21.61
N SER A 10 -23.39 -3.95 -21.71
CA SER A 10 -24.00 -2.65 -22.00
C SER A 10 -23.37 -1.71 -21.00
N SER A 11 -22.79 -0.59 -21.48
CA SER A 11 -22.01 0.32 -20.66
C SER A 11 -22.74 0.54 -19.34
N ILE A 12 -22.27 -0.10 -18.27
CA ILE A 12 -22.87 0.10 -16.96
C ILE A 12 -22.48 1.54 -16.64
N ASP A 13 -23.45 2.45 -16.71
CA ASP A 13 -23.29 3.84 -16.29
C ASP A 13 -23.26 3.89 -14.76
N ILE A 14 -22.27 3.23 -14.16
CA ILE A 14 -21.94 3.38 -12.75
C ILE A 14 -21.41 4.81 -12.61
N LYS A 15 -22.17 5.65 -11.92
CA LYS A 15 -21.76 6.97 -11.47
C LYS A 15 -21.45 6.87 -9.98
N PRO A 16 -20.22 6.47 -9.61
CA PRO A 16 -19.87 6.32 -8.21
C PRO A 16 -19.94 7.69 -7.54
N THR A 17 -20.51 7.69 -6.35
CA THR A 17 -20.64 8.82 -5.44
C THR A 17 -19.66 8.67 -4.28
N LYS A 18 -19.52 9.71 -3.45
CA LYS A 18 -18.71 9.63 -2.23
C LYS A 18 -19.22 8.53 -1.26
N ALA A 19 -20.51 8.20 -1.32
CA ALA A 19 -21.12 7.16 -0.49
C ALA A 19 -20.73 5.73 -0.92
N ASP A 20 -20.19 5.57 -2.13
CA ASP A 20 -19.74 4.27 -2.65
C ASP A 20 -18.26 3.98 -2.31
N GLY A 21 -17.61 4.87 -1.55
CA GLY A 21 -16.23 4.69 -1.09
C GLY A 21 -16.12 3.78 0.14
N PRO A 22 -14.89 3.40 0.53
CA PRO A 22 -14.63 2.64 1.75
C PRO A 22 -15.20 3.31 3.01
N THR A 23 -15.90 2.54 3.84
CA THR A 23 -16.46 2.97 5.13
C THR A 23 -15.98 2.10 6.28
N ASN A 24 -16.06 2.61 7.51
CA ASN A 24 -15.69 1.90 8.74
C ASN A 24 -14.26 1.30 8.72
N PRO A 25 -13.22 2.06 8.35
CA PRO A 25 -11.87 1.53 8.29
C PRO A 25 -11.31 1.22 9.69
N VAL A 26 -10.75 0.02 9.83
CA VAL A 26 -10.06 -0.45 11.04
C VAL A 26 -8.73 -1.06 10.62
N GLU A 27 -7.63 -0.52 11.16
CA GLU A 27 -6.33 -1.17 11.01
C GLU A 27 -6.29 -2.45 11.84
N ILE A 28 -6.04 -3.57 11.19
CA ILE A 28 -5.99 -4.90 11.82
C ILE A 28 -4.60 -5.52 11.80
N ALA A 29 -3.69 -5.00 10.97
CA ALA A 29 -2.28 -5.34 11.08
C ALA A 29 -1.41 -4.35 10.32
N SER A 30 -0.11 -4.45 10.57
CA SER A 30 0.91 -3.86 9.70
C SER A 30 2.18 -4.69 9.77
N TYR A 31 3.01 -4.63 8.73
CA TYR A 31 4.29 -5.32 8.67
C TYR A 31 5.27 -4.67 7.69
N ASN A 32 6.56 -4.90 7.87
CA ASN A 32 7.57 -4.69 6.83
C ASN A 32 8.20 -6.05 6.50
N TRP A 33 8.62 -6.22 5.26
CA TRP A 33 9.66 -7.21 4.96
C TRP A 33 10.95 -6.75 5.62
N TYR A 34 11.67 -7.67 6.24
CA TYR A 34 12.94 -7.35 6.89
C TYR A 34 14.04 -7.21 5.85
N ARG A 35 15.04 -6.35 6.10
CA ARG A 35 16.10 -6.03 5.12
C ARG A 35 16.87 -7.25 4.61
N SER A 36 16.99 -8.29 5.44
CA SER A 36 17.67 -9.55 5.08
C SER A 36 16.72 -10.62 4.54
N SER A 37 15.46 -10.28 4.25
CA SER A 37 14.49 -11.21 3.67
C SER A 37 14.90 -11.62 2.27
N THR A 38 14.69 -12.89 1.96
CA THR A 38 14.94 -13.51 0.65
C THR A 38 13.85 -14.54 0.38
N GLU A 39 13.82 -15.09 -0.83
CA GLU A 39 12.86 -16.16 -1.19
C GLU A 39 13.07 -17.42 -0.33
N GLU A 40 14.33 -17.76 -0.02
CA GLU A 40 14.69 -18.94 0.79
C GLU A 40 14.51 -18.70 2.29
N HIS A 41 14.62 -17.43 2.72
CA HIS A 41 14.48 -17.01 4.10
C HIS A 41 13.56 -15.78 4.22
N PRO A 42 12.24 -15.95 3.97
CA PRO A 42 11.30 -14.85 4.03
C PRO A 42 11.10 -14.40 5.47
N ARG A 43 11.19 -13.08 5.71
CA ARG A 43 11.16 -12.48 7.04
C ARG A 43 10.30 -11.24 7.10
N ILE A 44 9.35 -11.19 8.03
CA ILE A 44 8.59 -9.98 8.34
C ILE A 44 8.70 -9.57 9.80
N VAL A 45 8.65 -8.26 10.03
CA VAL A 45 8.51 -7.67 11.35
C VAL A 45 7.07 -7.18 11.55
N VAL A 46 6.50 -7.45 12.72
CA VAL A 46 5.08 -7.21 13.03
C VAL A 46 4.94 -6.63 14.44
N PRO A 47 4.30 -5.46 14.65
CA PRO A 47 3.76 -4.59 13.63
C PRO A 47 4.89 -3.91 12.84
N GLY A 48 4.61 -3.52 11.60
CA GLY A 48 5.59 -2.83 10.77
C GLY A 48 5.78 -1.38 11.19
N ARG A 49 7.00 -0.84 11.08
CA ARG A 49 7.32 0.56 11.33
C ARG A 49 7.36 1.34 10.00
N PRO A 50 6.58 2.43 9.85
CA PRO A 50 6.73 3.36 8.73
C PRO A 50 7.99 4.23 8.85
N ALA A 51 8.46 4.74 7.71
CA ALA A 51 9.40 5.86 7.72
C ALA A 51 8.73 7.10 8.36
N SER A 52 9.47 7.89 9.12
CA SER A 52 8.89 9.07 9.77
C SER A 52 9.02 10.28 8.85
N LEU A 53 7.95 11.05 8.66
CA LEU A 53 8.00 12.27 7.86
C LEU A 53 8.90 13.29 8.55
N ARG A 54 9.85 13.86 7.80
CA ARG A 54 10.79 14.87 8.29
C ARG A 54 10.07 16.10 8.79
N SER A 55 10.20 16.35 10.10
CA SER A 55 9.61 17.52 10.74
C SER A 55 10.39 18.82 10.46
N ASP A 56 11.63 18.73 9.96
CA ASP A 56 12.47 19.89 9.62
C ASP A 56 12.18 20.48 8.23
N ILE A 57 11.56 19.71 7.32
CA ILE A 57 11.15 20.20 6.00
C ILE A 57 9.81 20.93 6.11
N LYS A 58 9.82 22.24 5.88
CA LYS A 58 8.60 23.08 5.95
C LYS A 58 8.13 23.53 4.57
N ASP A 59 9.07 23.83 3.69
CA ASP A 59 8.83 24.38 2.36
C ASP A 59 9.63 23.65 1.28
N ALA A 60 9.26 23.87 0.02
CA ALA A 60 9.99 23.36 -1.14
C ALA A 60 11.49 23.73 -1.16
N ARG A 61 11.85 24.87 -0.54
CA ARG A 61 13.23 25.37 -0.47
C ARG A 61 14.14 24.52 0.42
N ASP A 62 13.56 23.76 1.35
CA ASP A 62 14.29 22.94 2.30
C ASP A 62 14.68 21.58 1.69
N ILE A 63 14.09 21.25 0.53
CA ILE A 63 14.32 19.99 -0.17
C ILE A 63 15.49 20.18 -1.15
N PRO A 64 16.54 19.35 -1.10
CA PRO A 64 17.64 19.44 -2.04
C PRO A 64 17.18 19.14 -3.47
N THR A 65 18.04 19.48 -4.45
CA THR A 65 17.81 19.02 -5.82
C THR A 65 17.81 17.49 -5.84
N LEU A 66 16.76 16.89 -6.39
CA LEU A 66 16.57 15.45 -6.41
C LEU A 66 17.36 14.80 -7.56
N GLU A 67 17.62 13.51 -7.42
CA GLU A 67 18.16 12.69 -8.50
C GLU A 67 17.04 11.94 -9.24
N PHE A 68 17.30 11.59 -10.50
CA PHE A 68 16.38 10.71 -11.21
C PHE A 68 16.54 9.30 -10.69
N ASP A 69 15.40 8.67 -10.37
CA ASP A 69 15.35 7.26 -10.06
C ASP A 69 15.82 6.46 -11.28
N SER A 70 16.64 5.46 -11.04
CA SER A 70 17.21 4.61 -12.09
C SER A 70 17.21 3.15 -11.63
N GLY A 71 17.25 2.24 -12.60
CA GLY A 71 17.23 0.80 -12.35
C GLY A 71 15.82 0.23 -12.18
N LEU A 72 15.76 -0.91 -11.51
CA LEU A 72 14.53 -1.65 -11.21
C LEU A 72 14.19 -1.48 -9.74
N TYR A 73 12.96 -1.08 -9.43
CA TYR A 73 12.43 -1.15 -8.08
C TYR A 73 11.63 -2.42 -7.89
N VAL A 74 11.56 -2.88 -6.64
CA VAL A 74 10.64 -3.96 -6.25
C VAL A 74 9.23 -3.37 -6.21
N ALA A 75 8.40 -3.78 -7.16
CA ALA A 75 7.01 -3.36 -7.25
C ALA A 75 6.09 -4.27 -6.42
N ASP A 76 6.55 -5.47 -6.05
CA ASP A 76 5.80 -6.40 -5.21
C ASP A 76 6.76 -7.22 -4.33
N GLU A 77 7.02 -6.77 -3.10
CA GLU A 77 7.88 -7.53 -2.18
C GLU A 77 7.22 -8.82 -1.69
N ASN A 78 5.89 -8.91 -1.71
CA ASN A 78 5.19 -10.11 -1.26
C ASN A 78 5.45 -11.26 -2.24
N GLN A 79 5.17 -11.02 -3.52
CA GLN A 79 5.47 -11.98 -4.59
C GLN A 79 6.98 -12.23 -4.74
N LEU A 80 7.83 -11.22 -4.48
CA LEU A 80 9.28 -11.38 -4.55
C LEU A 80 9.83 -12.29 -3.45
N ASN A 81 9.37 -12.13 -2.20
CA ASN A 81 9.89 -12.88 -1.06
C ASN A 81 9.16 -14.21 -0.82
N GLN A 82 7.90 -14.34 -1.23
CA GLN A 82 7.13 -15.58 -1.09
C GLN A 82 6.27 -15.83 -2.34
N PRO A 83 6.89 -16.28 -3.45
CA PRO A 83 6.17 -16.43 -4.71
C PRO A 83 5.04 -17.48 -4.67
N ASP A 84 5.21 -18.54 -3.87
CA ASP A 84 4.22 -19.61 -3.74
C ASP A 84 3.02 -19.23 -2.85
N CYS A 85 3.24 -18.31 -1.90
CA CYS A 85 2.21 -17.85 -0.95
C CYS A 85 2.26 -16.32 -0.70
N PRO A 86 2.06 -15.46 -1.72
CA PRO A 86 2.33 -14.02 -1.60
C PRO A 86 1.48 -13.31 -0.53
N MET A 87 0.29 -13.85 -0.26
CA MET A 87 -0.65 -13.29 0.72
C MET A 87 -0.42 -13.79 2.15
N GLU A 88 0.46 -14.78 2.38
CA GLU A 88 0.70 -15.36 3.71
C GLU A 88 1.08 -14.32 4.76
N SER A 89 1.95 -13.37 4.41
CA SER A 89 2.36 -12.28 5.32
C SER A 89 1.20 -11.43 5.82
N VAL A 90 0.13 -11.25 5.03
CA VAL A 90 -1.10 -10.58 5.47
C VAL A 90 -1.76 -11.38 6.59
N PHE A 91 -2.01 -12.67 6.37
CA PHE A 91 -2.64 -13.54 7.37
C PHE A 91 -1.81 -13.68 8.63
N GLN A 92 -0.50 -13.89 8.51
CA GLN A 92 0.40 -14.06 9.66
C GLN A 92 0.52 -12.77 10.48
N SER A 93 0.58 -11.60 9.84
CA SER A 93 0.61 -10.32 10.55
C SER A 93 -0.67 -10.07 11.36
N VAL A 94 -1.84 -10.40 10.79
CA VAL A 94 -3.13 -10.33 11.49
C VAL A 94 -3.20 -11.36 12.62
N HIS A 95 -2.75 -12.59 12.41
CA HIS A 95 -2.73 -13.60 13.47
C HIS A 95 -1.88 -13.16 14.68
N VAL A 96 -0.73 -12.53 14.42
CA VAL A 96 0.16 -12.04 15.49
C VAL A 96 -0.45 -10.87 16.26
N LEU A 97 -1.11 -9.92 15.60
CA LEU A 97 -1.62 -8.70 16.24
C LEU A 97 -3.05 -8.84 16.76
N ASN A 98 -3.86 -9.63 16.06
CA ASN A 98 -5.29 -9.86 16.30
C ASN A 98 -5.61 -11.36 16.15
N PRO A 99 -5.13 -12.23 17.08
CA PRO A 99 -5.31 -13.68 16.98
C PRO A 99 -6.78 -14.14 16.99
N GLY A 100 -7.70 -13.29 17.47
CA GLY A 100 -9.14 -13.54 17.46
C GLY A 100 -9.89 -12.87 16.30
N PHE A 101 -9.20 -12.40 15.26
CA PHE A 101 -9.84 -11.78 14.11
C PHE A 101 -10.76 -12.78 13.38
N ASP A 102 -12.01 -12.38 13.16
CA ASP A 102 -13.01 -13.20 12.47
C ASP A 102 -12.85 -13.09 10.95
N TRP A 103 -12.18 -14.08 10.37
CA TRP A 103 -12.04 -14.24 8.92
C TRP A 103 -13.32 -14.73 8.26
N GLN A 104 -14.24 -15.41 8.96
CA GLN A 104 -15.46 -15.94 8.34
C GLN A 104 -16.41 -14.83 7.91
N GLY A 105 -16.33 -13.66 8.54
CA GLY A 105 -17.08 -12.47 8.16
C GLY A 105 -16.44 -11.65 7.04
N VAL A 106 -15.30 -12.05 6.46
CA VAL A 106 -14.61 -11.31 5.40
C VAL A 106 -14.98 -11.87 4.03
N ASP A 107 -15.42 -11.01 3.11
CA ASP A 107 -15.77 -11.42 1.74
C ASP A 107 -14.54 -11.45 0.84
N VAL A 108 -13.64 -10.46 0.96
CA VAL A 108 -12.46 -10.34 0.07
C VAL A 108 -11.20 -9.94 0.83
N VAL A 109 -10.09 -10.63 0.57
CA VAL A 109 -8.74 -10.26 1.00
C VAL A 109 -7.92 -9.89 -0.23
N THR A 110 -7.28 -8.72 -0.26
CA THR A 110 -6.61 -8.23 -1.49
C THR A 110 -5.55 -7.16 -1.21
N GLY A 111 -4.77 -6.79 -2.23
CA GLY A 111 -3.98 -5.56 -2.24
C GLY A 111 -4.74 -4.37 -2.84
N SER A 112 -4.45 -3.15 -2.39
CA SER A 112 -5.04 -1.94 -2.99
C SER A 112 -4.66 -1.76 -4.47
N THR A 113 -3.53 -2.32 -4.91
CA THR A 113 -3.15 -2.36 -6.33
C THR A 113 -4.15 -3.14 -7.18
N ASP A 114 -4.63 -4.29 -6.73
CA ASP A 114 -5.58 -5.13 -7.47
C ASP A 114 -6.94 -4.43 -7.59
N LEU A 115 -7.39 -3.81 -6.49
CA LEU A 115 -8.59 -2.98 -6.50
C LEU A 115 -8.46 -1.78 -7.46
N ARG A 116 -7.31 -1.12 -7.52
CA ARG A 116 -7.06 -0.04 -8.50
C ARG A 116 -7.08 -0.54 -9.93
N GLN A 117 -6.53 -1.72 -10.22
CA GLN A 117 -6.61 -2.33 -11.55
C GLN A 117 -8.06 -2.59 -11.96
N LEU A 118 -8.87 -3.17 -11.06
CA LEU A 118 -10.30 -3.38 -11.29
C LEU A 118 -11.06 -2.06 -11.49
N LEU A 119 -10.75 -1.03 -10.70
CA LEU A 119 -11.35 0.30 -10.87
C LEU A 119 -10.96 0.95 -12.19
N GLY A 120 -9.70 0.81 -12.62
CA GLY A 120 -9.25 1.32 -13.92
C GLY A 120 -9.89 0.58 -15.09
N PHE A 121 -10.10 -0.73 -14.97
CA PHE A 121 -10.87 -1.48 -15.95
C PHE A 121 -12.31 -0.99 -16.09
N LEU A 122 -12.98 -0.72 -14.97
CA LEU A 122 -14.36 -0.21 -14.95
C LEU A 122 -14.44 1.25 -15.42
N ILE A 123 -13.41 2.05 -15.16
CA ILE A 123 -13.39 3.49 -15.45
C ILE A 123 -12.07 3.89 -16.16
N PRO A 124 -11.89 3.52 -17.44
CA PRO A 124 -10.59 3.63 -18.15
C PRO A 124 -10.05 5.05 -18.32
N LYS A 125 -10.89 6.07 -18.08
CA LYS A 125 -10.52 7.49 -18.18
C LYS A 125 -9.99 8.08 -16.87
N ARG A 126 -9.98 7.32 -15.76
CA ARG A 126 -9.76 7.86 -14.41
C ARG A 126 -8.62 7.23 -13.62
N VAL A 127 -8.11 6.09 -14.07
CA VAL A 127 -6.97 5.38 -13.47
C VAL A 127 -6.11 4.94 -14.66
N ASP A 128 -4.81 5.25 -14.66
CA ASP A 128 -3.87 4.89 -15.73
C ASP A 128 -3.75 3.36 -15.81
N SER A 129 -4.68 2.76 -16.57
CA SER A 129 -4.88 1.33 -16.78
C SER A 129 -4.54 0.98 -18.22
N SER A 130 -3.50 1.62 -18.76
CA SER A 130 -3.04 1.41 -20.13
C SER A 130 -2.49 -0.01 -20.40
N GLY A 131 -2.48 -0.90 -19.39
CA GLY A 131 -2.03 -2.28 -19.49
C GLY A 131 -3.13 -3.31 -19.24
N ALA A 132 -2.98 -4.49 -19.85
CA ALA A 132 -3.65 -5.68 -19.36
C ALA A 132 -3.23 -5.96 -17.91
N PHE A 133 -4.15 -6.48 -17.11
CA PHE A 133 -3.89 -6.93 -15.75
C PHE A 133 -4.43 -8.34 -15.59
N GLU A 134 -3.87 -9.06 -14.64
CA GLU A 134 -4.28 -10.41 -14.25
C GLU A 134 -4.21 -10.50 -12.73
N ILE A 135 -5.25 -11.08 -12.14
CA ILE A 135 -5.38 -11.27 -10.70
C ILE A 135 -5.68 -12.75 -10.53
N ASP A 136 -4.88 -13.42 -9.71
CA ASP A 136 -5.15 -14.79 -9.30
C ASP A 136 -6.17 -14.78 -8.16
N VAL A 137 -7.07 -15.75 -8.17
CA VAL A 137 -8.27 -15.76 -7.33
C VAL A 137 -8.44 -17.11 -6.66
N ASP A 138 -8.13 -17.15 -5.37
CA ASP A 138 -8.42 -18.28 -4.51
C ASP A 138 -9.77 -18.09 -3.81
N VAL A 139 -10.56 -19.15 -3.72
CA VAL A 139 -11.82 -19.15 -2.96
C VAL A 139 -11.69 -20.13 -1.81
N VAL A 140 -11.77 -19.62 -0.58
CA VAL A 140 -11.69 -20.39 0.66
C VAL A 140 -12.99 -20.15 1.44
N ASP A 141 -13.82 -21.18 1.52
CA ASP A 141 -15.19 -21.09 2.05
C ASP A 141 -15.99 -19.95 1.38
N ASN A 142 -16.29 -18.89 2.13
CA ASN A 142 -17.03 -17.71 1.65
C ASN A 142 -16.12 -16.51 1.31
N THR A 143 -14.81 -16.65 1.51
CA THR A 143 -13.84 -15.57 1.31
C THR A 143 -13.10 -15.77 0.01
N VAL A 144 -12.91 -14.68 -0.73
CA VAL A 144 -12.10 -14.66 -1.94
C VAL A 144 -10.78 -13.93 -1.67
N VAL A 145 -9.66 -14.52 -2.08
CA VAL A 145 -8.33 -13.92 -1.96
C VAL A 145 -7.86 -13.53 -3.34
N PHE A 146 -7.63 -12.23 -3.55
CA PHE A 146 -7.04 -11.71 -4.77
C PHE A 146 -5.54 -11.54 -4.59
N THR A 147 -4.78 -12.20 -5.45
CA THR A 147 -3.32 -12.11 -5.50
C THR A 147 -2.91 -11.46 -6.80
N ARG A 148 -2.15 -10.37 -6.69
CA ARG A 148 -1.55 -9.70 -7.84
C ARG A 148 -0.67 -10.67 -8.62
N THR A 149 -0.83 -10.69 -9.94
CA THR A 149 0.12 -11.35 -10.83
C THR A 149 0.97 -10.32 -11.59
N GLY A 150 2.06 -10.80 -12.19
CA GLY A 150 2.92 -10.00 -13.06
C GLY A 150 4.30 -9.71 -12.46
N PRO A 151 5.05 -8.76 -13.03
CA PRO A 151 6.44 -8.56 -12.67
C PRO A 151 6.56 -8.00 -11.24
N THR A 152 7.42 -8.65 -10.45
CA THR A 152 7.78 -8.22 -9.09
C THR A 152 8.70 -7.00 -9.07
N LYS A 153 9.30 -6.69 -10.22
CA LYS A 153 10.17 -5.52 -10.41
C LYS A 153 9.70 -4.69 -11.59
N ALA A 154 9.72 -3.37 -11.44
CA ALA A 154 9.38 -2.45 -12.52
C ALA A 154 10.45 -1.37 -12.67
N LYS A 155 10.43 -0.65 -13.80
CA LYS A 155 11.34 0.48 -14.03
C LYS A 155 10.78 1.72 -13.33
N CYS A 156 11.63 2.39 -12.55
CA CYS A 156 11.28 3.70 -12.03
C CYS A 156 11.49 4.76 -13.09
N PHE A 157 10.64 5.79 -13.06
CA PHE A 157 10.86 7.01 -13.81
C PHE A 157 10.58 8.21 -12.90
N GLY A 158 11.31 9.31 -13.10
CA GLY A 158 11.14 10.52 -12.31
C GLY A 158 12.03 10.54 -11.08
N CYS A 159 11.58 11.15 -9.99
CA CYS A 159 12.33 11.37 -8.75
C CYS A 159 11.52 10.95 -7.51
N GLY A 160 10.56 10.03 -7.64
CA GLY A 160 9.64 9.65 -6.57
C GLY A 160 10.37 9.02 -5.39
N HIS A 161 11.18 7.98 -5.62
CA HIS A 161 11.89 7.31 -4.53
C HIS A 161 12.95 8.21 -3.91
N HIS A 162 13.67 9.01 -4.73
CA HIS A 162 14.59 10.00 -4.19
C HIS A 162 13.86 11.10 -3.38
N PHE A 163 12.64 11.46 -3.77
CA PHE A 163 11.81 12.38 -2.99
C PHE A 163 11.38 11.76 -1.65
N GLU A 164 10.90 10.52 -1.63
CA GLU A 164 10.54 9.81 -0.41
C GLU A 164 11.70 9.74 0.59
N ARG A 165 12.91 9.37 0.10
CA ARG A 165 14.14 9.39 0.92
C ARG A 165 14.49 10.79 1.42
N ALA A 166 14.27 11.82 0.60
CA ALA A 166 14.53 13.19 1.02
C ALA A 166 13.54 13.68 2.09
N MET A 167 12.30 13.17 2.07
CA MET A 167 11.19 13.58 2.93
C MET A 167 11.07 12.80 4.24
N THR A 168 11.85 11.74 4.45
CA THR A 168 11.69 10.85 5.61
C THR A 168 12.96 10.70 6.44
N THR A 169 12.80 10.46 7.75
CA THR A 169 13.83 10.03 8.68
C THR A 169 13.65 8.56 9.00
N ASP A 170 14.76 7.84 9.15
CA ASP A 170 14.86 6.39 9.33
C ASP A 170 14.67 5.54 8.07
N GLU A 171 15.61 4.62 7.91
CA GLU A 171 15.43 3.44 7.09
C GLU A 171 14.53 2.48 7.88
N ALA A 172 13.22 2.49 7.61
CA ALA A 172 12.40 1.33 7.98
C ALA A 172 13.04 0.05 7.43
N ASP A 173 12.76 -1.12 8.02
CA ASP A 173 13.34 -2.39 7.54
C ASP A 173 12.89 -2.79 6.13
N GLY A 174 11.93 -2.06 5.57
CA GLY A 174 11.39 -2.15 4.22
C GLY A 174 10.18 -1.22 4.09
N ALA A 175 9.43 -1.29 2.99
CA ALA A 175 8.20 -0.52 2.85
C ALA A 175 7.14 -0.99 3.86
N LEU A 176 6.40 -0.05 4.47
CA LEU A 176 5.32 -0.41 5.40
C LEU A 176 4.14 -0.94 4.62
N ARG A 177 3.68 -2.14 4.99
CA ARG A 177 2.40 -2.68 4.56
C ARG A 177 1.41 -2.55 5.69
N ARG A 178 0.36 -1.76 5.47
CA ARG A 178 -0.78 -1.64 6.36
C ARG A 178 -1.91 -2.56 5.88
N VAL A 179 -2.55 -3.25 6.80
CA VAL A 179 -3.68 -4.14 6.55
C VAL A 179 -4.91 -3.55 7.26
N VAL A 180 -5.87 -3.12 6.45
CA VAL A 180 -7.08 -2.43 6.93
C VAL A 180 -8.30 -3.24 6.54
N SER A 181 -9.19 -3.47 7.50
CA SER A 181 -10.54 -3.95 7.21
C SER A 181 -11.47 -2.76 7.02
N PHE A 182 -12.31 -2.79 5.99
CA PHE A 182 -13.33 -1.77 5.75
C PHE A 182 -14.52 -2.38 4.99
N GLU A 183 -15.61 -1.64 4.91
CA GLU A 183 -16.78 -1.98 4.11
C GLU A 183 -16.73 -1.22 2.78
N LEU A 184 -17.02 -1.92 1.68
CA LEU A 184 -17.24 -1.31 0.36
C LEU A 184 -18.64 -1.70 -0.12
N GLY A 185 -19.59 -0.78 0.07
CA GLY A 185 -21.01 -1.11 -0.08
C GLY A 185 -21.42 -2.15 0.96
N THR A 186 -21.82 -3.34 0.51
CA THR A 186 -22.22 -4.45 1.40
C THR A 186 -21.10 -5.47 1.64
N LEU A 187 -19.93 -5.30 1.01
CA LEU A 187 -18.83 -6.24 1.12
C LEU A 187 -17.88 -5.81 2.23
N LYS A 188 -17.44 -6.75 3.06
CA LYS A 188 -16.36 -6.56 4.03
C LYS A 188 -15.04 -6.99 3.41
N LEU A 189 -14.13 -6.03 3.26
CA LEU A 189 -12.82 -6.25 2.68
C LEU A 189 -11.73 -6.21 3.76
N VAL A 190 -10.64 -6.94 3.49
CA VAL A 190 -9.34 -6.78 4.12
C VAL A 190 -8.34 -6.40 3.03
N VAL A 191 -7.78 -5.19 3.13
CA VAL A 191 -6.93 -4.62 2.09
C VAL A 191 -5.55 -4.31 2.63
N ARG A 192 -4.54 -4.84 1.95
CA ARG A 192 -3.13 -4.50 2.16
C ARG A 192 -2.74 -3.33 1.26
N SER A 193 -2.16 -2.29 1.85
CA SER A 193 -1.61 -1.14 1.12
C SER A 193 -0.21 -0.79 1.61
N GLU A 194 0.61 -0.30 0.68
CA GLU A 194 1.87 0.36 1.03
C GLU A 194 1.61 1.75 1.61
N VAL A 195 2.46 2.17 2.55
CA VAL A 195 2.41 3.50 3.15
C VAL A 195 3.80 4.11 3.15
N ASP A 196 3.92 5.32 2.60
CA ASP A 196 5.23 5.97 2.40
C ASP A 196 5.80 6.51 3.71
N ALA A 197 4.96 7.15 4.54
CA ALA A 197 5.42 7.74 5.79
C ALA A 197 4.31 7.87 6.86
N LEU A 198 4.75 8.17 8.08
CA LEU A 198 3.90 8.56 9.21
C LEU A 198 4.37 9.90 9.77
N GLU A 199 3.45 10.76 10.20
CA GLU A 199 3.83 11.96 10.95
C GLU A 199 4.56 11.59 12.27
N ASP A 200 5.64 12.32 12.55
CA ASP A 200 6.64 12.05 13.59
C ASP A 200 6.09 11.71 15.00
N GLY A 201 6.86 10.91 15.76
CA GLY A 201 6.76 10.84 17.23
C GLY A 201 5.91 9.71 17.83
N LEU A 202 5.71 8.61 17.10
CA LEU A 202 4.64 7.64 17.40
C LEU A 202 5.04 6.17 17.55
N TRP A 203 6.31 5.81 17.42
CA TRP A 203 6.73 4.41 17.45
C TRP A 203 7.67 4.08 18.61
N LYS A 204 7.36 3.02 19.37
CA LYS A 204 8.27 2.42 20.35
C LYS A 204 9.00 1.25 19.68
N PRO A 205 10.33 1.34 19.47
CA PRO A 205 11.08 0.23 18.89
C PRO A 205 11.19 -0.94 19.88
N ASN A 206 11.38 -2.14 19.34
CA ASN A 206 11.92 -3.29 20.06
C ASN A 206 13.25 -3.69 19.43
N ASP A 207 14.35 -3.43 20.15
CA ASP A 207 15.71 -3.73 19.67
C ASP A 207 16.07 -5.22 19.75
N SER A 208 15.22 -6.05 20.36
CA SER A 208 15.42 -7.49 20.53
C SER A 208 14.38 -8.29 19.75
N LEU A 209 14.61 -8.44 18.44
CA LEU A 209 13.77 -9.25 17.56
C LEU A 209 13.94 -10.73 17.88
N VAL A 210 12.86 -11.37 18.32
CA VAL A 210 12.77 -12.83 18.46
C VAL A 210 11.98 -13.38 17.27
N TRP A 211 12.69 -14.11 16.41
CA TRP A 211 12.11 -14.72 15.22
C TRP A 211 11.41 -16.03 15.58
N THR A 212 10.18 -16.18 15.09
CA THR A 212 9.35 -17.37 15.24
C THR A 212 8.87 -17.80 13.87
N LYS A 213 8.58 -19.09 13.71
CA LYS A 213 8.14 -19.68 12.45
C LYS A 213 6.74 -20.27 12.66
N PRO A 214 5.70 -19.78 11.97
CA PRO A 214 4.38 -20.38 12.05
C PRO A 214 4.40 -21.82 11.55
N ASP A 215 3.48 -22.64 12.07
CA ASP A 215 3.36 -24.04 11.65
C ASP A 215 3.12 -24.15 10.14
N ASN A 216 3.85 -25.06 9.49
CA ASN A 216 3.79 -25.31 8.04
C ASN A 216 4.14 -24.10 7.15
N SER A 217 4.71 -23.03 7.71
CA SER A 217 5.17 -21.87 6.96
C SER A 217 6.69 -21.90 6.81
N ILE A 218 7.25 -21.25 5.78
CA ILE A 218 8.68 -20.88 5.75
C ILE A 218 8.94 -19.46 6.25
N LEU A 219 7.89 -18.64 6.38
CA LEU A 219 7.95 -17.25 6.82
C LEU A 219 8.39 -17.17 8.27
N GLU A 220 9.40 -16.36 8.54
CA GLU A 220 9.77 -16.01 9.91
C GLU A 220 9.16 -14.66 10.29
N VAL A 221 8.59 -14.61 11.48
CA VAL A 221 7.89 -13.44 12.02
C VAL A 221 8.51 -13.04 13.35
N ALA A 222 8.84 -11.75 13.49
CA ALA A 222 9.34 -11.19 14.74
C ALA A 222 8.52 -9.98 15.18
N ARG A 223 8.36 -9.82 16.50
CA ARG A 223 7.72 -8.63 17.08
C ARG A 223 8.71 -7.47 17.24
N SER A 224 8.49 -6.37 16.52
CA SER A 224 9.42 -5.22 16.40
C SER A 224 9.04 -3.98 17.21
N GLY A 225 8.04 -4.10 18.09
CA GLY A 225 7.58 -3.02 18.96
C GLY A 225 6.14 -2.66 18.65
N GLY A 226 5.84 -1.36 18.52
CA GLY A 226 4.51 -0.91 18.16
C GLY A 226 4.30 0.58 18.31
N PRO A 227 3.10 1.07 17.94
CA PRO A 227 2.72 2.45 18.16
C PRO A 227 2.71 2.75 19.67
N LEU A 228 3.04 4.00 20.02
CA LEU A 228 2.88 4.48 21.40
C LEU A 228 1.41 4.42 21.81
N GLU A 229 1.17 3.91 23.01
CA GLU A 229 -0.18 3.70 23.54
C GLU A 229 -1.03 4.97 23.48
N GLY A 230 -2.25 4.85 22.95
CA GLY A 230 -3.21 5.95 22.84
C GLY A 230 -2.90 6.98 21.76
N LYS A 231 -1.89 6.77 20.89
CA LYS A 231 -1.61 7.67 19.77
C LYS A 231 -1.88 6.99 18.42
N LYS A 232 -2.73 7.62 17.60
CA LYS A 232 -2.88 7.31 16.17
C LYS A 232 -2.18 8.41 15.37
N GLY A 233 -1.26 8.02 14.50
CA GLY A 233 -0.60 8.97 13.59
C GLY A 233 -1.36 9.16 12.31
N ASN A 234 -1.08 10.27 11.63
CA ASN A 234 -1.54 10.47 10.26
C ASN A 234 -0.59 9.74 9.32
N PHE A 235 -1.12 8.78 8.56
CA PHE A 235 -0.40 8.15 7.48
C PHE A 235 -0.30 9.11 6.29
N VAL A 236 0.84 9.09 5.62
CA VAL A 236 1.21 10.05 4.59
C VAL A 236 1.53 9.32 3.29
N GLU A 237 0.90 9.79 2.21
CA GLU A 237 1.26 9.48 0.83
C GLU A 237 2.15 10.61 0.28
N LEU A 238 3.26 10.27 -0.34
CA LEU A 238 4.23 11.18 -0.96
C LEU A 238 4.13 11.06 -2.48
N LYS A 239 3.76 12.15 -3.16
CA LYS A 239 3.72 12.17 -4.63
C LYS A 239 4.59 13.27 -5.21
N THR A 240 5.21 12.97 -6.35
CA THR A 240 5.85 13.96 -7.21
C THR A 240 5.09 14.11 -8.53
N LYS A 241 5.00 15.34 -9.06
CA LYS A 241 4.44 15.57 -10.39
C LYS A 241 5.06 16.78 -11.06
N SER A 242 5.34 16.70 -12.36
CA SER A 242 5.84 17.86 -13.13
C SER A 242 4.88 19.05 -13.05
N VAL A 243 5.42 20.26 -12.85
CA VAL A 243 4.65 21.52 -12.92
C VAL A 243 3.93 21.70 -14.26
N ARG A 244 4.40 21.05 -15.33
CA ARG A 244 3.85 21.13 -16.69
C ARG A 244 2.70 20.15 -16.96
N ARG A 245 2.36 19.28 -16.01
CA ARG A 245 1.30 18.28 -16.17
C ARG A 245 0.25 18.46 -15.09
N GLU A 246 -1.01 18.20 -15.44
CA GLU A 246 -2.08 18.10 -14.45
C GLU A 246 -1.78 16.97 -13.45
N PHE A 247 -2.23 17.15 -12.21
CA PHE A 247 -2.15 16.12 -11.19
C PHE A 247 -3.40 15.25 -11.26
N ASP A 248 -3.22 13.94 -11.23
CA ASP A 248 -4.33 12.99 -11.26
C ASP A 248 -4.89 12.83 -9.85
N TRP A 249 -5.84 13.71 -9.53
CA TRP A 249 -6.49 13.72 -8.22
C TRP A 249 -7.32 12.48 -7.97
N VAL A 250 -7.87 11.87 -9.02
CA VAL A 250 -8.72 10.68 -8.87
C VAL A 250 -7.84 9.50 -8.46
N GLU A 251 -6.74 9.25 -9.18
CA GLU A 251 -5.82 8.17 -8.83
C GLU A 251 -5.24 8.34 -7.41
N ALA A 252 -4.78 9.54 -7.07
CA ALA A 252 -4.22 9.81 -5.76
C ALA A 252 -5.25 9.61 -4.63
N TYR A 253 -6.47 10.15 -4.80
CA TYR A 253 -7.53 9.98 -3.82
C TYR A 253 -7.95 8.51 -3.69
N THR A 254 -8.10 7.79 -4.80
CA THR A 254 -8.47 6.37 -4.78
C THR A 254 -7.41 5.54 -4.05
N GLN A 255 -6.13 5.76 -4.32
CA GLN A 255 -5.05 5.08 -3.60
C GLN A 255 -5.13 5.35 -2.09
N MET A 256 -5.28 6.61 -1.69
CA MET A 256 -5.40 6.97 -0.28
C MET A 256 -6.66 6.42 0.37
N ALA A 257 -7.79 6.39 -0.34
CA ALA A 257 -9.05 5.87 0.17
C ALA A 257 -8.97 4.36 0.45
N LEU A 258 -8.38 3.59 -0.47
CA LEU A 258 -8.21 2.14 -0.35
C LEU A 258 -7.15 1.74 0.69
N GLY A 259 -6.18 2.62 0.98
CA GLY A 259 -5.19 2.42 2.05
C GLY A 259 -5.56 3.02 3.40
N ASP A 260 -6.69 3.71 3.49
CA ASP A 260 -7.09 4.54 4.63
C ASP A 260 -5.97 5.51 5.07
N ILE A 261 -5.38 6.21 4.09
CA ILE A 261 -4.28 7.18 4.28
C ILE A 261 -4.85 8.58 4.52
N ASP A 262 -4.30 9.30 5.48
CA ASP A 262 -4.86 10.56 5.98
C ASP A 262 -4.42 11.79 5.17
N VAL A 263 -3.15 11.80 4.74
CA VAL A 263 -2.48 13.00 4.23
C VAL A 263 -1.79 12.72 2.91
N LEU A 264 -1.96 13.62 1.93
CA LEU A 264 -1.14 13.68 0.73
C LEU A 264 -0.14 14.81 0.86
N VAL A 265 1.15 14.53 0.64
CA VAL A 265 2.17 15.55 0.39
C VAL A 265 2.55 15.48 -1.09
N LEU A 266 2.22 16.56 -1.81
CA LEU A 266 2.48 16.69 -3.23
C LEU A 266 3.61 17.67 -3.50
N ALA A 267 4.70 17.16 -4.08
CA ALA A 267 5.76 17.98 -4.65
C ALA A 267 5.52 18.23 -6.15
N ARG A 268 5.42 19.50 -6.52
CA ARG A 268 5.40 19.93 -7.92
C ARG A 268 6.82 20.19 -8.39
N MET A 269 7.24 19.47 -9.42
CA MET A 269 8.64 19.39 -9.85
C MET A 269 8.91 20.24 -11.09
N HIS A 270 9.98 21.05 -11.06
CA HIS A 270 10.65 21.55 -12.25
C HIS A 270 11.88 20.67 -12.54
N VAL A 271 11.67 19.63 -13.35
CA VAL A 271 12.69 18.60 -13.63
C VAL A 271 13.14 17.91 -12.33
N LYS A 272 14.25 18.33 -11.73
CA LYS A 272 14.84 17.76 -10.50
C LYS A 272 14.63 18.64 -9.25
N THR A 273 14.11 19.85 -9.41
CA THR A 273 13.93 20.80 -8.31
C THR A 273 12.47 20.84 -7.89
N VAL A 274 12.20 20.83 -6.58
CA VAL A 274 10.85 21.02 -6.04
C VAL A 274 10.47 22.49 -6.17
N ALA A 275 9.46 22.79 -6.99
CA ALA A 275 8.96 24.15 -7.20
C ALA A 275 7.93 24.54 -6.15
N SER A 276 7.08 23.60 -5.72
CA SER A 276 6.15 23.79 -4.60
C SER A 276 5.93 22.47 -3.87
N LEU A 277 5.66 22.58 -2.57
CA LEU A 277 5.31 21.47 -1.69
C LEU A 277 3.95 21.81 -1.07
N GLN A 278 2.98 20.93 -1.20
CA GLN A 278 1.63 21.14 -0.70
C GLN A 278 1.17 19.93 0.07
N LYS A 279 0.39 20.15 1.12
CA LYS A 279 -0.17 19.11 1.96
C LYS A 279 -1.69 19.19 1.91
N PHE A 280 -2.34 18.06 1.73
CA PHE A 280 -3.79 17.94 1.63
C PHE A 280 -4.27 16.87 2.60
N ASN A 281 -5.36 17.14 3.31
CA ASN A 281 -6.06 16.14 4.09
C ASN A 281 -7.05 15.40 3.19
N ARG A 282 -7.12 14.07 3.26
CA ARG A 282 -8.07 13.26 2.46
C ARG A 282 -9.54 13.67 2.72
N GLN A 283 -9.84 14.16 3.92
CA GLN A 283 -11.22 14.49 4.32
C GLN A 283 -11.68 15.88 3.86
N GLU A 284 -10.75 16.74 3.44
CA GLU A 284 -11.01 18.10 2.92
C GLU A 284 -11.26 18.09 1.41
#